data_AF-A0A4D6HD24-F1
#
_entry.id   AF-A0A4D6HD24-F1
#
_cell.length_a   1.000
_cell.length_b   1.000
_cell.length_c   1.000
_cell.angle_alpha   90.00
_cell.angle_beta   90.00
_cell.angle_gamma   90.00
#
_symmetry.space_group_name_H-M   'P 1'
#
loop_
_entity.id
_entity.type
_entity.pdbx_description
1 polymer ?
#
loop_
_entity_poly.entity_id
_entity_poly.type
_entity_poly.pdbx_seq_one_letter_code
_entity_poly.pdbx_strand_id
1 'polypeptide(L)'
;MTNTQLTHVQIDNYGPWTVTPEPRREVDLQTLQSRLYADLSQLFGNRGGYVFFTRFDNMIAVSNGLTIEDHAMIQESVGNRYPVTMSLSVATGTTPAAALETATEQLQEAGSAQDKSRREVLEGRHIDTEFRTDEDVQIAHFDVVDATGKYTDKLSEFDTFIQIEQGYAALMKYMREAHEGLSFFVGGDNVIAVCPDMDAADYQDVVEHVHDDVGVELQVGVGRGSLAEEAGMAAKHALESSRANGTDVEVDF
;
A
#
# COMPACT_ATOMS: atom_id res chain seq x y z
N MET A 1 -9.91 16.35 -6.84
CA MET A 1 -9.80 15.86 -5.45
C MET A 1 -10.08 14.37 -5.46
N THR A 2 -9.18 13.56 -4.92
CA THR A 2 -9.38 12.12 -4.84
C THR A 2 -10.45 11.77 -3.80
N ASN A 3 -11.05 10.59 -3.93
CA ASN A 3 -12.00 10.00 -2.99
C ASN A 3 -11.52 8.59 -2.69
N THR A 4 -10.47 8.49 -1.88
CA THR A 4 -9.76 7.23 -1.67
C THR A 4 -10.48 6.40 -0.61
N GLN A 5 -10.79 5.15 -0.93
CA GLN A 5 -11.28 4.14 0.01
C GLN A 5 -10.13 3.21 0.39
N LEU A 6 -9.82 3.18 1.69
CA LEU A 6 -8.80 2.29 2.24
C LEU A 6 -9.42 1.31 3.22
N THR A 7 -8.83 0.12 3.25
CA THR A 7 -9.13 -0.90 4.25
C THR A 7 -7.89 -1.15 5.08
N HIS A 8 -7.99 -0.94 6.39
CA HIS A 8 -7.00 -1.42 7.34
C HIS A 8 -7.32 -2.88 7.69
N VAL A 9 -6.41 -3.78 7.32
CA VAL A 9 -6.47 -5.21 7.64
C VAL A 9 -5.54 -5.47 8.83
N GLN A 10 -6.04 -6.09 9.91
CA GLN A 10 -5.24 -6.44 11.08
C GLN A 10 -5.51 -7.88 11.52
N ILE A 11 -4.45 -8.66 11.73
CA ILE A 11 -4.58 -10.03 12.25
C ILE A 11 -4.94 -9.96 13.74
N ASP A 12 -6.02 -10.62 14.15
CA ASP A 12 -6.52 -10.58 15.51
C ASP A 12 -5.58 -11.33 16.47
N ASN A 13 -5.19 -10.67 17.56
CA ASN A 13 -4.44 -11.28 18.66
C ASN A 13 -3.16 -12.02 18.22
N TYR A 14 -2.49 -11.50 17.18
CA TYR A 14 -1.40 -12.20 16.50
C TYR A 14 -0.17 -12.41 17.39
N GLY A 15 0.31 -11.36 18.08
CA GLY A 15 1.49 -11.44 18.95
C GLY A 15 1.38 -12.54 20.02
N PRO A 16 0.29 -12.62 20.80
CA PRO A 16 0.08 -13.73 21.72
C PRO A 16 -0.04 -15.09 21.03
N TRP A 17 -0.65 -15.15 19.84
CA TRP A 17 -0.79 -16.39 19.06
C TRP A 17 0.54 -16.98 18.57
N THR A 18 1.54 -16.13 18.27
CA THR A 18 2.86 -16.61 17.81
C THR A 18 3.67 -17.27 18.92
N VAL A 19 3.33 -17.05 20.20
CA VAL A 19 4.09 -17.55 21.36
C VAL A 19 3.34 -18.52 22.27
N THR A 20 2.05 -18.80 21.99
CA THR A 20 1.19 -19.62 22.86
C THR A 20 0.76 -20.91 22.16
N PRO A 21 0.86 -22.09 22.83
CA PRO A 21 1.40 -22.33 24.18
C PRO A 21 2.93 -22.28 24.27
N GLU A 22 3.62 -22.27 23.13
CA GLU A 22 5.07 -22.13 23.02
C GLU A 22 5.42 -21.31 21.75
N PRO A 23 6.59 -20.66 21.69
CA PRO A 23 7.06 -19.95 20.49
C PRO A 23 7.03 -20.81 19.23
N ARG A 24 6.34 -20.30 18.21
CA ARG A 24 6.32 -20.89 16.87
C ARG A 24 7.63 -20.60 16.14
N ARG A 25 8.01 -21.47 15.22
CA ARG A 25 9.23 -21.28 14.42
C ARG A 25 9.05 -20.10 13.47
N GLU A 26 10.05 -19.24 13.40
CA GLU A 26 10.01 -18.04 12.55
C GLU A 26 9.72 -18.36 11.08
N VAL A 27 10.31 -19.43 10.54
CA VAL A 27 10.06 -19.85 9.14
C VAL A 27 8.59 -20.19 8.89
N ASP A 28 7.90 -20.78 9.88
CA ASP A 28 6.48 -21.10 9.75
C ASP A 28 5.63 -19.83 9.82
N LEU A 29 6.02 -18.84 10.63
CA LEU A 29 5.36 -17.52 10.72
C LEU A 29 5.52 -16.72 9.43
N GLN A 30 6.74 -16.62 8.92
CA GLN A 30 7.05 -15.94 7.65
C GLN A 30 6.30 -16.60 6.48
N THR A 31 6.20 -17.94 6.47
CA THR A 31 5.43 -18.68 5.45
C THR A 31 3.94 -18.36 5.54
N LEU A 32 3.37 -18.32 6.75
CA LEU A 32 1.97 -17.98 6.96
C LEU A 32 1.67 -16.54 6.52
N GLN A 33 2.49 -15.58 6.97
CA GLN A 33 2.35 -14.16 6.64
C GLN A 33 2.43 -13.94 5.12
N SER A 34 3.40 -14.56 4.46
CA SER A 34 3.57 -14.45 3.01
C SER A 34 2.39 -15.03 2.23
N ARG A 35 1.86 -16.20 2.65
CA ARG A 35 0.69 -16.82 2.02
C ARG A 35 -0.58 -16.00 2.24
N LEU A 36 -0.77 -15.50 3.47
CA LEU A 36 -1.90 -14.66 3.79
C LEU A 36 -1.89 -13.37 2.96
N TYR A 37 -0.73 -12.70 2.87
CA TYR A 37 -0.56 -11.53 2.02
C TYR A 37 -0.89 -11.86 0.56
N ALA A 38 -0.32 -12.94 0.00
CA ALA A 38 -0.59 -13.34 -1.38
C ALA A 38 -2.09 -13.60 -1.65
N ASP A 39 -2.78 -14.27 -0.72
CA ASP A 39 -4.21 -14.54 -0.84
C ASP A 39 -5.05 -13.26 -0.74
N LEU A 40 -4.68 -12.32 0.13
CA LEU A 40 -5.35 -11.02 0.21
C LEU A 40 -5.13 -10.22 -1.07
N SER A 41 -3.89 -10.15 -1.56
CA SER A 41 -3.58 -9.51 -2.86
C SER A 41 -4.43 -10.09 -3.99
N GLN A 42 -4.67 -11.40 -4.01
CA GLN A 42 -5.55 -12.03 -4.99
C GLN A 42 -7.04 -11.72 -4.75
N LEU A 43 -7.51 -11.78 -3.50
CA LEU A 43 -8.93 -11.58 -3.16
C LEU A 43 -9.40 -10.15 -3.42
N PHE A 44 -8.58 -9.16 -3.06
CA PHE A 44 -8.80 -7.75 -3.38
C PHE A 44 -8.50 -7.45 -4.85
N GLY A 45 -7.41 -8.01 -5.41
CA GLY A 45 -7.00 -7.82 -6.80
C GLY A 45 -8.03 -8.27 -7.82
N ASN A 46 -8.69 -9.41 -7.59
CA ASN A 46 -9.79 -9.89 -8.44
C ASN A 46 -11.03 -8.96 -8.44
N ARG A 47 -11.03 -7.91 -7.60
CA ARG A 47 -12.06 -6.87 -7.50
C ARG A 47 -11.50 -5.48 -7.82
N GLY A 48 -10.32 -5.39 -8.44
CA GLY A 48 -9.68 -4.13 -8.83
C GLY A 48 -8.98 -3.38 -7.70
N GLY A 49 -8.79 -3.99 -6.53
CA GLY A 49 -8.10 -3.41 -5.38
C GLY A 49 -6.61 -3.79 -5.30
N TYR A 50 -5.81 -3.01 -4.58
CA TYR A 50 -4.40 -3.32 -4.27
C TYR A 50 -4.24 -3.62 -2.78
N VAL A 51 -3.28 -4.47 -2.41
CA VAL A 51 -2.92 -4.77 -1.01
C VAL A 51 -1.42 -4.61 -0.85
N PHE A 52 -1.02 -3.92 0.21
CA PHE A 52 0.37 -3.72 0.59
C PHE A 52 0.64 -4.37 1.95
N PHE A 53 1.75 -5.11 2.04
CA PHE A 53 2.06 -5.91 3.22
C PHE A 53 2.33 -5.05 4.46
N THR A 54 2.85 -3.83 4.32
CA THR A 54 3.27 -2.93 5.42
C THR A 54 4.08 -3.63 6.52
N ARG A 55 3.45 -4.09 7.61
CA ARG A 55 4.09 -4.81 8.72
C ARG A 55 3.67 -6.28 8.83
N PHE A 56 3.01 -6.81 7.80
CA PHE A 56 2.41 -8.15 7.67
C PHE A 56 1.25 -8.43 8.64
N ASP A 57 1.42 -8.21 9.95
CA ASP A 57 0.33 -8.36 10.92
C ASP A 57 -0.74 -7.25 10.79
N ASN A 58 -0.34 -6.15 10.16
CA ASN A 58 -1.17 -5.07 9.66
C ASN A 58 -0.87 -4.95 8.17
N MET A 59 -1.91 -4.81 7.36
CA MET A 59 -1.83 -4.62 5.91
C MET A 59 -2.82 -3.53 5.52
N ILE A 60 -2.57 -2.87 4.40
CA ILE A 60 -3.42 -1.79 3.89
C ILE A 60 -3.87 -2.17 2.49
N ALA A 61 -5.18 -2.06 2.23
CA ALA A 61 -5.72 -2.25 0.90
C ALA A 61 -6.32 -0.96 0.36
N VAL A 62 -6.09 -0.68 -0.92
CA VAL A 62 -6.86 0.30 -1.70
C VAL A 62 -8.06 -0.44 -2.24
N SER A 63 -9.24 -0.11 -1.71
CA SER A 63 -10.44 -0.92 -1.87
C SER A 63 -11.59 -0.18 -2.54
N ASN A 64 -11.32 0.93 -3.24
CA ASN A 64 -12.31 1.62 -4.09
C ASN A 64 -13.09 0.61 -4.94
N GLY A 65 -14.42 0.68 -4.87
CA GLY A 65 -15.33 -0.22 -5.58
C GLY A 65 -15.71 -1.51 -4.82
N LEU A 66 -15.05 -1.84 -3.71
CA LEU A 66 -15.45 -2.97 -2.86
C LEU A 66 -16.49 -2.56 -1.82
N THR A 67 -17.54 -3.36 -1.69
CA THR A 67 -18.61 -3.19 -0.70
C THR A 67 -18.24 -3.79 0.66
N ILE A 68 -19.02 -3.52 1.71
CA ILE A 68 -18.82 -4.19 3.01
C ILE A 68 -19.08 -5.69 2.90
N GLU A 69 -20.02 -6.11 2.05
CA GLU A 69 -20.29 -7.52 1.75
C GLU A 69 -19.09 -8.21 1.09
N ASP A 70 -18.37 -7.53 0.18
CA ASP A 70 -17.11 -8.04 -0.35
C ASP A 70 -16.07 -8.26 0.74
N HIS A 71 -15.94 -7.31 1.66
CA HIS A 71 -15.02 -7.42 2.79
C HIS A 71 -15.40 -8.56 3.73
N ALA A 72 -16.70 -8.76 4.00
CA ALA A 72 -17.18 -9.90 4.79
C ALA A 72 -16.83 -11.24 4.15
N MET A 73 -16.99 -11.38 2.82
CA MET A 73 -16.60 -12.59 2.09
C MET A 73 -15.08 -12.84 2.15
N ILE A 74 -14.27 -11.78 2.07
CA ILE A 74 -12.81 -11.87 2.19
C ILE A 74 -12.42 -12.33 3.61
N GLN A 75 -13.00 -11.72 4.64
CA GLN A 75 -12.77 -12.06 6.04
C GLN A 75 -13.15 -13.52 6.32
N GLU A 76 -14.34 -13.96 5.89
CA GLU A 76 -14.80 -15.34 6.00
C GLU A 76 -13.86 -16.32 5.28
N SER A 77 -13.41 -15.97 4.07
CA SER A 77 -12.45 -16.78 3.31
C SER A 77 -11.16 -17.01 4.10
N VAL A 78 -10.66 -15.99 4.80
CA VAL A 78 -9.46 -16.16 5.64
C VAL A 78 -9.75 -16.99 6.88
N GLY A 79 -10.84 -16.71 7.59
CA GLY A 79 -11.24 -17.48 8.79
C GLY A 79 -11.42 -18.98 8.51
N ASN A 80 -11.80 -19.34 7.28
CA ASN A 80 -11.94 -20.73 6.85
C ASN A 80 -10.61 -21.45 6.53
N ARG A 81 -9.52 -20.72 6.26
CA ARG A 81 -8.28 -21.27 5.67
C ARG A 81 -7.05 -21.11 6.56
N TYR A 82 -7.06 -20.13 7.45
CA TYR A 82 -5.92 -19.77 8.28
C TYR A 82 -6.17 -20.03 9.76
N PRO A 83 -5.12 -20.30 10.56
CA PRO A 83 -5.24 -20.52 12.01
C PRO A 83 -5.39 -19.20 12.81
N VAL A 84 -5.67 -18.09 12.12
CA VAL A 84 -5.86 -16.74 12.66
C VAL A 84 -7.09 -16.12 12.03
N THR A 85 -7.74 -15.21 12.74
CA THR A 85 -8.79 -14.34 12.18
C THR A 85 -8.23 -12.95 11.89
N MET A 86 -8.97 -12.15 11.13
CA MET A 86 -8.60 -10.76 10.88
C MET A 86 -9.77 -9.84 11.09
N SER A 87 -9.47 -8.64 11.55
CA SER A 87 -10.39 -7.52 11.56
C SER A 87 -10.10 -6.58 10.40
N LEU A 88 -11.17 -6.02 9.84
CA LEU A 88 -11.16 -5.10 8.71
C LEU A 88 -11.87 -3.81 9.11
N SER A 89 -11.32 -2.67 8.74
CA SER A 89 -12.01 -1.38 8.83
C SER A 89 -11.91 -0.63 7.52
N VAL A 90 -13.04 -0.18 7.01
CA VAL A 90 -13.14 0.50 5.71
C VAL A 90 -13.47 1.96 5.94
N ALA A 91 -12.65 2.85 5.40
CA ALA A 91 -12.91 4.27 5.48
C ALA A 91 -12.57 4.98 4.17
N THR A 92 -13.13 6.17 4.02
CA THR A 92 -12.99 7.01 2.84
C THR A 92 -12.49 8.38 3.23
N GLY A 93 -11.70 9.01 2.38
CA GLY A 93 -11.12 10.32 2.64
C GLY A 93 -10.71 11.04 1.35
N THR A 94 -10.62 12.37 1.44
CA THR A 94 -10.08 13.21 0.36
C THR A 94 -8.56 13.09 0.24
N THR A 95 -7.91 12.50 1.25
CA THR A 95 -6.50 12.10 1.21
C THR A 95 -6.37 10.65 1.67
N PRO A 96 -5.39 9.89 1.13
CA PRO A 96 -5.12 8.52 1.58
C PRO A 96 -4.79 8.45 3.08
N ALA A 97 -4.01 9.40 3.61
CA ALA A 97 -3.71 9.45 5.05
C ALA A 97 -4.99 9.58 5.91
N ALA A 98 -5.89 10.51 5.58
CA ALA A 98 -7.12 10.70 6.34
C ALA A 98 -8.04 9.47 6.32
N ALA A 99 -8.13 8.78 5.16
CA ALA A 99 -8.87 7.52 5.05
C ALA A 99 -8.26 6.45 5.97
N LEU A 100 -6.94 6.27 5.95
CA LEU A 100 -6.26 5.29 6.80
C LEU A 100 -6.37 5.61 8.29
N GLU A 101 -6.24 6.89 8.67
CA GLU A 101 -6.38 7.34 10.06
C GLU A 101 -7.77 6.99 10.60
N THR A 102 -8.82 7.30 9.84
CA THR A 102 -10.20 6.93 10.22
C THR A 102 -10.38 5.42 10.37
N ALA A 103 -9.89 4.62 9.41
CA ALA A 103 -9.96 3.16 9.49
C ALA A 103 -9.19 2.62 10.71
N THR A 104 -8.06 3.24 11.03
CA THR A 104 -7.22 2.86 12.18
C THR A 104 -7.93 3.17 13.50
N GLU A 105 -8.52 4.36 13.62
CA GLU A 105 -9.28 4.79 14.80
C GLU A 105 -10.45 3.85 15.08
N GLN A 106 -11.22 3.49 14.05
CA GLN A 106 -12.33 2.52 14.17
C GLN A 106 -11.87 1.17 14.76
N LEU A 107 -10.73 0.63 14.32
CA LEU A 107 -10.19 -0.61 14.92
C LEU A 107 -9.72 -0.40 16.36
N GLN A 108 -9.11 0.74 16.66
CA GLN A 108 -8.66 1.06 18.02
C GLN A 108 -9.84 1.21 19.00
N GLU A 109 -10.94 1.81 18.54
CA GLU A 109 -12.18 1.93 19.31
C GLU A 109 -12.85 0.56 19.56
N ALA A 110 -12.79 -0.34 18.57
CA ALA A 110 -13.28 -1.71 18.71
C ALA A 110 -12.46 -2.57 19.71
N GLY A 111 -11.24 -2.16 20.02
CA GLY A 111 -10.43 -2.75 21.09
C GLY A 111 -8.96 -3.01 20.70
N SER A 112 -8.18 -3.50 21.67
CA SER A 112 -6.76 -3.77 21.46
C SER A 112 -6.52 -4.85 20.40
N ALA A 113 -5.47 -4.68 19.60
CA ALA A 113 -4.97 -5.70 18.67
C ALA A 113 -4.58 -7.03 19.35
N GLN A 114 -4.34 -7.01 20.67
CA GLN A 114 -4.01 -8.18 21.49
C GLN A 114 -5.16 -8.61 22.41
N ASP A 115 -6.35 -8.04 22.26
CA ASP A 115 -7.52 -8.54 22.99
C ASP A 115 -8.05 -9.82 22.32
N LYS A 116 -8.02 -10.93 23.08
CA LYS A 116 -8.55 -12.21 22.64
C LYS A 116 -10.07 -12.22 22.41
N SER A 117 -10.82 -11.29 23.00
CA SER A 117 -12.27 -11.16 22.75
C SER A 117 -12.59 -10.39 21.47
N ARG A 118 -11.70 -9.50 21.03
CA ARG A 118 -11.88 -8.75 19.79
C ARG A 118 -11.46 -9.63 18.62
N ARG A 119 -12.44 -10.06 17.83
CA ARG A 119 -12.27 -10.98 16.70
C ARG A 119 -13.19 -10.58 15.57
N GLU A 120 -12.66 -10.64 14.36
CA GLU A 120 -13.44 -10.45 13.13
C GLU A 120 -14.26 -9.15 13.13
N VAL A 121 -13.69 -8.07 13.64
CA VAL A 121 -14.32 -6.75 13.53
C VAL A 121 -14.41 -6.40 12.05
N LEU A 122 -15.58 -5.96 11.61
CA LEU A 122 -15.81 -5.43 10.28
C LEU A 122 -16.60 -4.12 10.45
N GLU A 123 -15.90 -3.00 10.33
CA GLU A 123 -16.43 -1.66 10.62
C GLU A 123 -16.23 -0.70 9.45
N GLY A 124 -16.97 0.40 9.51
CA GLY A 124 -16.83 1.52 8.59
C GLY A 124 -17.76 1.46 7.37
N ARG A 125 -17.37 2.12 6.28
CA ARG A 125 -18.23 2.32 5.10
C ARG A 125 -17.43 2.34 3.80
N HIS A 126 -18.08 1.91 2.73
CA HIS A 126 -17.58 2.03 1.36
C HIS A 126 -18.15 3.28 0.68
N ILE A 127 -17.59 3.65 -0.47
CA ILE A 127 -18.12 4.71 -1.34
C ILE A 127 -19.32 4.15 -2.10
N ASP A 128 -20.50 4.75 -1.93
CA ASP A 128 -21.66 4.36 -2.71
C ASP A 128 -21.41 4.63 -4.21
N THR A 129 -21.93 3.76 -5.07
CA THR A 129 -21.70 3.80 -6.52
C THR A 129 -21.99 5.16 -7.16
N GLU A 130 -22.97 5.91 -6.65
CA GLU A 130 -23.34 7.23 -7.16
C GLU A 130 -22.33 8.35 -6.86
N PHE A 131 -21.41 8.13 -5.90
CA PHE A 131 -20.35 9.07 -5.54
C PHE A 131 -18.97 8.67 -6.06
N ARG A 132 -18.89 7.59 -6.86
CA ARG A 132 -17.65 7.15 -7.50
C ARG A 132 -17.37 7.91 -8.77
N THR A 133 -16.10 8.19 -9.02
CA THR A 133 -15.61 8.91 -10.21
C THR A 133 -14.34 8.26 -10.77
N ASP A 134 -14.00 8.57 -12.01
CA ASP A 134 -12.75 8.11 -12.64
C ASP A 134 -11.50 8.82 -12.08
N GLU A 135 -11.69 9.80 -11.18
CA GLU A 135 -10.64 10.54 -10.49
C GLU A 135 -10.45 10.10 -9.02
N ASP A 136 -11.19 9.07 -8.57
CA ASP A 136 -11.22 8.66 -7.16
C ASP A 136 -9.85 8.20 -6.64
N VAL A 137 -9.08 7.52 -7.50
CA VAL A 137 -7.79 6.92 -7.14
C VAL A 137 -6.69 7.51 -8.01
N GLN A 138 -5.66 8.05 -7.37
CA GLN A 138 -4.41 8.45 -8.00
C GLN A 138 -3.27 7.57 -7.46
N ILE A 139 -2.55 6.91 -8.35
CA ILE A 139 -1.40 6.07 -8.03
C ILE A 139 -0.17 6.61 -8.74
N ALA A 140 0.93 6.73 -7.99
CA ALA A 140 2.24 7.02 -8.52
C ALA A 140 3.13 5.76 -8.41
N HIS A 141 3.77 5.39 -9.50
CA HIS A 141 4.71 4.29 -9.59
C HIS A 141 6.11 4.87 -9.73
N PHE A 142 6.86 4.85 -8.62
CA PHE A 142 8.25 5.28 -8.54
C PHE A 142 9.22 4.13 -8.82
N ASP A 143 10.35 4.47 -9.43
CA ASP A 143 11.44 3.56 -9.77
C ASP A 143 12.78 4.30 -9.68
N VAL A 144 13.83 3.58 -9.30
CA VAL A 144 15.18 4.17 -9.20
C VAL A 144 15.86 4.19 -10.57
N VAL A 145 16.29 5.36 -11.00
CA VAL A 145 16.91 5.55 -12.33
C VAL A 145 18.24 4.78 -12.41
N ASP A 146 18.32 3.83 -13.36
CA ASP A 146 19.49 2.97 -13.60
C ASP A 146 19.98 2.23 -12.34
N ALA A 147 19.06 1.67 -11.54
CA ALA A 147 19.42 0.92 -10.34
C ALA A 147 20.41 -0.22 -10.63
N THR A 148 20.27 -0.87 -11.80
CA THR A 148 21.15 -1.97 -12.21
C THR A 148 22.58 -1.48 -12.41
N GLY A 149 22.78 -0.44 -13.22
CA GLY A 149 24.10 0.11 -13.52
C GLY A 149 24.72 0.87 -12.35
N LYS A 150 23.92 1.51 -11.49
CA LYS A 150 24.41 2.26 -10.33
C LYS A 150 24.73 1.37 -9.13
N TYR A 151 23.91 0.35 -8.86
CA TYR A 151 23.97 -0.42 -7.62
C TYR A 151 24.18 -1.91 -7.89
N THR A 152 23.24 -2.59 -8.57
CA THR A 152 23.23 -4.06 -8.68
C THR A 152 24.52 -4.64 -9.27
N ASP A 153 25.08 -4.03 -10.31
CA ASP A 153 26.30 -4.52 -10.97
C ASP A 153 27.60 -4.06 -10.29
N LYS A 154 27.51 -3.22 -9.24
CA LYS A 154 28.67 -2.56 -8.61
C LYS A 154 28.81 -2.84 -7.11
N LEU A 155 27.71 -3.13 -6.43
CA LEU A 155 27.64 -3.31 -4.98
C LEU A 155 27.27 -4.75 -4.64
N SER A 156 27.47 -5.15 -3.38
CA SER A 156 26.91 -6.41 -2.90
C SER A 156 25.39 -6.30 -2.77
N GLU A 157 24.67 -7.42 -2.80
CA GLU A 157 23.21 -7.43 -2.67
C GLU A 157 22.71 -6.64 -1.45
N PHE A 158 23.39 -6.80 -0.30
CA PHE A 158 22.96 -6.12 0.91
C PHE A 158 23.28 -4.61 0.89
N ASP A 159 24.35 -4.21 0.20
CA ASP A 159 24.67 -2.78 0.02
C ASP A 159 23.69 -2.13 -0.96
N THR A 160 23.32 -2.80 -2.05
CA THR A 160 22.24 -2.37 -2.95
C THR A 160 20.93 -2.23 -2.18
N PHE A 161 20.58 -3.24 -1.37
CA PHE A 161 19.39 -3.19 -0.53
C PHE A 161 19.40 -1.97 0.42
N ILE A 162 20.52 -1.65 1.06
CA ILE A 162 20.64 -0.44 1.91
C ILE A 162 20.35 0.84 1.11
N GLN A 163 20.88 0.96 -0.12
CA GLN A 163 20.65 2.14 -0.96
C GLN A 163 19.16 2.28 -1.33
N ILE A 164 18.52 1.19 -1.75
CA ILE A 164 17.10 1.18 -2.11
C ILE A 164 16.23 1.51 -0.88
N GLU A 165 16.51 0.92 0.27
CA GLU A 165 15.76 1.19 1.51
C GLU A 165 15.91 2.65 1.99
N GLN A 166 17.07 3.28 1.77
CA GLN A 166 17.27 4.70 2.07
C GLN A 166 16.38 5.60 1.19
N GLY A 167 16.36 5.34 -0.13
CA GLY A 167 15.47 6.03 -1.06
C GLY A 167 14.00 5.85 -0.71
N TYR A 168 13.60 4.60 -0.41
CA TYR A 168 12.24 4.30 0.01
C TYR A 168 11.85 5.01 1.32
N ALA A 169 12.73 5.00 2.34
CA ALA A 169 12.44 5.65 3.62
C ALA A 169 12.29 7.16 3.47
N ALA A 170 13.15 7.81 2.68
CA ALA A 170 13.06 9.24 2.37
C ALA A 170 11.74 9.56 1.64
N LEU A 171 11.42 8.82 0.57
CA LEU A 171 10.19 8.98 -0.20
C LEU A 171 8.93 8.79 0.67
N MET A 172 8.88 7.70 1.45
CA MET A 172 7.75 7.38 2.31
C MET A 172 7.49 8.47 3.34
N LYS A 173 8.56 9.00 3.95
CA LYS A 173 8.45 10.07 4.93
C LYS A 173 7.97 11.37 4.28
N TYR A 174 8.59 11.78 3.17
CA TYR A 174 8.25 13.03 2.50
C TYR A 174 6.82 13.02 1.94
N MET A 175 6.43 11.95 1.24
CA MET A 175 5.06 11.78 0.74
C MET A 175 4.02 11.86 1.86
N ARG A 176 4.30 11.25 3.02
CA ARG A 176 3.38 11.30 4.16
C ARG A 176 3.28 12.70 4.78
N GLU A 177 4.43 13.33 5.05
CA GLU A 177 4.49 14.59 5.81
C GLU A 177 4.10 15.82 4.97
N ALA A 178 4.50 15.87 3.70
CA ALA A 178 4.25 17.01 2.82
C ALA A 178 2.93 16.90 2.05
N HIS A 179 2.52 15.67 1.70
CA HIS A 179 1.42 15.46 0.77
C HIS A 179 0.31 14.53 1.30
N GLU A 180 0.36 14.00 2.52
CA GLU A 180 -0.66 13.05 3.01
C GLU A 180 -0.81 11.76 2.15
N GLY A 181 0.23 11.43 1.37
CA GLY A 181 0.32 10.21 0.58
C GLY A 181 0.79 9.00 1.38
N LEU A 182 0.61 7.80 0.82
CA LEU A 182 1.07 6.54 1.41
C LEU A 182 1.92 5.78 0.40
N SER A 183 3.22 5.60 0.69
CA SER A 183 4.17 4.90 -0.18
C SER A 183 4.48 3.50 0.33
N PHE A 184 4.56 2.53 -0.59
CA PHE A 184 4.74 1.12 -0.29
C PHE A 184 5.80 0.50 -1.20
N PHE A 185 6.80 -0.14 -0.59
CA PHE A 185 7.76 -0.93 -1.33
C PHE A 185 7.08 -2.16 -1.95
N VAL A 186 7.31 -2.41 -3.25
CA VAL A 186 6.69 -3.53 -3.99
C VAL A 186 7.68 -4.52 -4.59
N GLY A 187 8.98 -4.31 -4.35
CA GLY A 187 10.05 -5.24 -4.75
C GLY A 187 11.03 -4.64 -5.74
N GLY A 188 12.26 -5.17 -5.73
CA GLY A 188 13.37 -4.63 -6.52
C GLY A 188 13.69 -3.20 -6.09
N ASP A 189 13.49 -2.28 -7.01
CA ASP A 189 13.72 -0.83 -6.93
C ASP A 189 12.42 -0.02 -7.07
N ASN A 190 11.26 -0.67 -6.94
CA ASN A 190 9.95 -0.09 -7.21
C ASN A 190 9.19 0.27 -5.91
N VAL A 191 8.58 1.46 -5.91
CA VAL A 191 7.69 1.94 -4.85
C VAL A 191 6.37 2.39 -5.49
N ILE A 192 5.25 1.95 -4.93
CA ILE A 192 3.92 2.43 -5.33
C ILE A 192 3.40 3.36 -4.24
N ALA A 193 2.95 4.56 -4.62
CA ALA A 193 2.31 5.49 -3.71
C ALA A 193 0.83 5.70 -4.08
N VAL A 194 -0.03 5.63 -3.06
CA VAL A 194 -1.42 6.08 -3.15
C VAL A 194 -1.42 7.56 -2.79
N CYS A 195 -1.86 8.39 -3.73
CA CYS A 195 -1.67 9.83 -3.67
C CYS A 195 -3.02 10.55 -3.49
N PRO A 196 -3.02 11.71 -2.81
CA PRO A 196 -4.10 12.68 -3.00
C PRO A 196 -4.01 13.34 -4.38
N ASP A 197 -4.82 14.37 -4.59
CA ASP A 197 -4.83 15.18 -5.80
C ASP A 197 -3.54 16.01 -5.90
N MET A 198 -2.50 15.40 -6.50
CA MET A 198 -1.19 15.99 -6.75
C MET A 198 -1.00 16.25 -8.25
N ASP A 199 -0.30 17.33 -8.60
CA ASP A 199 0.07 17.64 -9.98
C ASP A 199 1.54 17.29 -10.29
N ALA A 200 1.95 17.51 -11.55
CA ALA A 200 3.32 17.19 -11.98
C ALA A 200 4.40 17.97 -11.22
N ALA A 201 4.11 19.19 -10.75
CA ALA A 201 5.07 19.99 -10.00
C ALA A 201 5.26 19.43 -8.57
N ASP A 202 4.20 18.93 -7.95
CA ASP A 202 4.30 18.21 -6.67
C ASP A 202 5.20 16.97 -6.80
N TYR A 203 5.05 16.19 -7.88
CA TYR A 203 5.89 15.02 -8.11
C TYR A 203 7.35 15.38 -8.41
N GLN A 204 7.59 16.48 -9.11
CA GLN A 204 8.94 16.98 -9.34
C GLN A 204 9.62 17.34 -8.02
N ASP A 205 8.92 18.05 -7.13
CA ASP A 205 9.40 18.40 -5.79
C ASP A 205 9.72 17.15 -4.95
N VAL A 206 8.89 16.11 -5.03
CA VAL A 206 9.15 14.82 -4.36
C VAL A 206 10.42 14.15 -4.87
N VAL A 207 10.63 14.09 -6.19
CA VAL A 207 11.83 13.49 -6.78
C VAL A 207 13.09 14.28 -6.40
N GLU A 208 13.03 15.61 -6.48
CA GLU A 208 14.12 16.50 -6.08
C GLU A 208 14.46 16.34 -4.59
N HIS A 209 13.45 16.26 -3.72
CA HIS A 209 13.64 16.06 -2.29
C HIS A 209 14.40 14.77 -1.98
N VAL A 210 14.01 13.64 -2.59
CA VAL A 210 14.66 12.35 -2.35
C VAL A 210 16.10 12.36 -2.87
N HIS A 211 16.34 12.97 -4.03
CA HIS A 211 17.69 13.15 -4.55
C HIS A 211 18.54 13.99 -3.59
N ASP A 212 18.03 15.10 -3.08
CA ASP A 212 18.79 16.00 -2.22
C ASP A 212 19.04 15.42 -0.81
N ASP A 213 18.12 14.62 -0.28
CA ASP A 213 18.23 14.02 1.06
C ASP A 213 19.20 12.82 1.07
N VAL A 214 19.09 11.92 0.09
CA VAL A 214 19.80 10.62 0.10
C VAL A 214 20.57 10.29 -1.18
N GLY A 215 20.56 11.17 -2.19
CA GLY A 215 21.31 10.97 -3.44
C GLY A 215 20.74 9.88 -4.35
N VAL A 216 19.48 9.51 -4.16
CA VAL A 216 18.78 8.52 -4.99
C VAL A 216 17.96 9.25 -6.06
N GLU A 217 18.30 9.01 -7.32
CA GLU A 217 17.53 9.53 -8.46
C GLU A 217 16.30 8.65 -8.71
N LEU A 218 15.13 9.26 -8.65
CA LEU A 218 13.85 8.59 -8.92
C LEU A 218 13.25 9.09 -10.23
N GLN A 219 12.48 8.22 -10.87
CA GLN A 219 11.52 8.57 -11.91
C GLN A 219 10.14 8.06 -11.52
N VAL A 220 9.08 8.71 -11.98
CA VAL A 220 7.71 8.40 -11.59
C VAL A 220 6.74 8.47 -12.76
N GLY A 221 5.91 7.45 -12.88
CA GLY A 221 4.70 7.46 -13.71
C GLY A 221 3.46 7.58 -12.84
N VAL A 222 2.50 8.42 -13.22
CA VAL A 222 1.30 8.70 -12.44
C VAL A 222 0.05 8.43 -13.26
N GLY A 223 -0.89 7.72 -12.67
CA GLY A 223 -2.16 7.37 -13.28
C GLY A 223 -3.35 7.61 -12.36
N ARG A 224 -4.51 7.82 -12.97
CA ARG A 224 -5.82 7.92 -12.30
C ARG A 224 -6.77 6.84 -12.76
N GLY A 225 -7.75 6.53 -11.93
CA GLY A 225 -8.81 5.60 -12.26
C GLY A 225 -9.88 5.53 -11.19
N SER A 226 -10.97 4.83 -11.52
CA SER A 226 -12.06 4.56 -10.58
C SER A 226 -11.71 3.44 -9.60
N LEU A 227 -10.74 2.59 -9.98
CA LEU A 227 -10.21 1.44 -9.24
C LEU A 227 -8.68 1.52 -9.12
N ALA A 228 -8.12 0.83 -8.13
CA ALA A 228 -6.67 0.79 -7.92
C ALA A 228 -5.93 0.08 -9.08
N GLU A 229 -6.52 -0.98 -9.63
CA GLU A 229 -5.96 -1.67 -10.80
C GLU A 229 -5.85 -0.75 -12.02
N GLU A 230 -6.87 0.05 -12.30
CA GLU A 230 -6.91 0.99 -13.43
C GLU A 230 -5.85 2.08 -13.25
N ALA A 231 -5.86 2.76 -12.11
CA ALA A 231 -4.90 3.81 -11.79
C ALA A 231 -3.45 3.29 -11.80
N GLY A 232 -3.23 2.09 -11.25
CA GLY A 232 -1.91 1.45 -11.23
C GLY A 232 -1.41 1.05 -12.61
N MET A 233 -2.29 0.55 -13.49
CA MET A 233 -1.92 0.25 -14.88
C MET A 233 -1.59 1.51 -15.67
N ALA A 234 -2.36 2.59 -15.51
CA ALA A 234 -2.05 3.89 -16.10
C ALA A 234 -0.70 4.43 -15.60
N ALA A 235 -0.45 4.38 -14.28
CA ALA A 235 0.83 4.78 -13.69
C ALA A 235 2.01 3.98 -14.26
N LYS A 236 1.82 2.66 -14.46
CA LYS A 236 2.85 1.81 -15.07
C LYS A 236 3.13 2.19 -16.52
N HIS A 237 2.11 2.49 -17.32
CA HIS A 237 2.30 2.97 -18.69
C HIS A 237 3.02 4.32 -18.74
N ALA A 238 2.63 5.27 -17.88
CA ALA A 238 3.32 6.55 -17.74
C ALA A 238 4.80 6.38 -17.37
N LEU A 239 5.11 5.43 -16.48
CA LEU A 239 6.50 5.14 -16.09
C LEU A 239 7.34 4.60 -17.26
N GLU A 240 6.77 3.74 -18.12
CA GLU A 240 7.47 3.28 -19.32
C GLU A 240 7.66 4.41 -20.35
N SER A 241 6.71 5.36 -20.44
CA SER A 241 6.88 6.58 -21.24
C SER A 241 8.01 7.46 -20.71
N SER A 242 8.08 7.66 -19.38
CA SER A 242 9.15 8.41 -18.72
C SER A 242 10.52 7.82 -19.05
N ARG A 243 10.68 6.50 -18.94
CA ARG A 243 11.90 5.77 -19.34
C ARG A 243 12.28 5.95 -20.80
N ALA A 244 11.30 5.92 -21.70
CA ALA A 244 11.52 6.07 -23.13
C ALA A 244 11.93 7.50 -23.53
N ASN A 245 11.41 8.49 -22.81
CA ASN A 245 11.62 9.92 -23.10
C ASN A 245 12.77 10.54 -22.30
N GLY A 246 13.22 9.87 -21.23
CA GLY A 246 14.20 10.41 -20.29
C GLY A 246 13.64 11.56 -19.45
N THR A 247 12.36 11.49 -19.07
CA THR A 247 11.71 12.44 -18.17
C THR A 247 11.62 11.85 -16.76
N ASP A 248 11.77 12.67 -15.73
CA ASP A 248 11.70 12.22 -14.33
C ASP A 248 10.25 12.03 -13.88
N VAL A 249 9.30 12.80 -14.44
CA VAL A 249 7.88 12.78 -14.08
C VAL A 249 7.04 12.66 -15.36
N GLU A 250 6.14 11.68 -15.38
CA GLU A 250 5.11 11.53 -16.42
C GLU A 250 3.72 11.37 -15.77
N VAL A 251 2.78 12.22 -16.13
CA VAL A 251 1.39 12.22 -15.63
C VAL A 251 0.43 12.00 -16.79
N ASP A 252 -0.44 10.98 -16.68
CA ASP A 252 -1.37 10.56 -17.74
C ASP A 252 -2.82 11.04 -17.49
N PHE A 253 -3.04 12.35 -17.36
CA PHE A 253 -4.36 13.01 -17.31
C PHE A 253 -4.28 14.54 -17.41
#